data_AF-A0A6V8E6P7-F1
#
_entry.id   AF-A0A6V8E6P7-F1
#
_cell.length_a   1.000
_cell.length_b   1.000
_cell.length_c   1.000
_cell.angle_alpha   90.00
_cell.angle_beta   90.00
_cell.angle_gamma   90.00
#
_symmetry.space_group_name_H-M   'P 1'
#
loop_
_entity.id
_entity.type
_entity.pdbx_description
1 polymer ?
#
loop_
_entity_poly.entity_id
_entity_poly.type
_entity_poly.pdbx_seq_one_letter_code
_entity_poly.pdbx_strand_id
1 'polypeptide(L)'
;MSDVVNWQGYLIKSQANNHLICSPWILDDSCVFGHDSDYTTLATSLLRYLSIDFKVTTLSNVDEKISQEILLASTDFVTGDEGFTITCNEDASLYIHLNNYNSIELPTEHMSIIDSDVYHKITNAWQEETNVKNISQGAYVSSQQYNQNLNSRLSLVAQDNGQLIWPQRLMDAQGNDIQDSKVRMKPFGKVITWTQLSAAGAPSEFAIRAPILGGICTVMIETLDGPNGVFLLVDDQNLTPEIGDSVELVVRRLYAQEGVIRYGAKAIISDL
;
A
#
# COMPACT_ATOMS: atom_id res chain seq x y z
N MET A 1 -27.28 -5.18 10.63
CA MET A 1 -25.91 -5.17 11.17
C MET A 1 -25.02 -4.83 10.00
N SER A 2 -24.16 -3.81 10.12
CA SER A 2 -23.16 -3.55 9.07
C SER A 2 -22.05 -4.57 9.25
N ASP A 3 -21.92 -5.47 8.28
CA ASP A 3 -20.89 -6.51 8.32
C ASP A 3 -19.51 -5.87 8.15
N VAL A 4 -18.54 -6.35 8.95
CA VAL A 4 -17.14 -5.93 8.87
C VAL A 4 -16.48 -6.72 7.75
N VAL A 5 -15.86 -6.01 6.81
CA VAL A 5 -15.16 -6.59 5.66
C VAL A 5 -13.67 -6.51 5.91
N ASN A 6 -12.96 -7.62 5.75
CA ASN A 6 -11.49 -7.59 5.63
C ASN A 6 -11.14 -7.31 4.16
N TRP A 7 -10.45 -6.21 3.92
CA TRP A 7 -10.07 -5.77 2.58
C TRP A 7 -8.63 -5.29 2.58
N GLN A 8 -7.78 -5.94 1.78
CA GLN A 8 -6.36 -5.63 1.64
C GLN A 8 -5.61 -5.54 2.99
N GLY A 9 -5.99 -6.36 3.98
CA GLY A 9 -5.38 -6.38 5.32
C GLY A 9 -5.94 -5.34 6.30
N TYR A 10 -7.04 -4.65 5.94
CA TYR A 10 -7.71 -3.67 6.79
C TYR A 10 -9.17 -4.03 7.05
N LEU A 11 -9.73 -3.46 8.12
CA LEU A 11 -11.12 -3.66 8.49
C LEU A 11 -11.97 -2.48 8.00
N ILE A 12 -12.98 -2.77 7.18
CA ILE A 12 -13.93 -1.80 6.65
C ILE A 12 -15.31 -2.04 7.26
N LYS A 13 -15.96 -0.95 7.68
CA LYS A 13 -17.36 -0.94 8.11
C LYS A 13 -18.10 0.18 7.41
N SER A 14 -19.19 -0.16 6.74
CA SER A 14 -19.95 0.78 5.91
C SER A 14 -21.37 0.95 6.44
N GLN A 15 -21.86 2.20 6.45
CA GLN A 15 -23.24 2.55 6.76
C GLN A 15 -23.74 3.63 5.81
N ALA A 16 -24.55 3.23 4.82
CA ALA A 16 -24.97 4.09 3.71
C ALA A 16 -23.75 4.74 3.01
N ASN A 17 -23.71 6.08 2.93
CA ASN A 17 -22.62 6.84 2.31
C ASN A 17 -21.51 7.24 3.31
N ASN A 18 -21.37 6.50 4.40
CA ASN A 18 -20.31 6.68 5.40
C ASN A 18 -19.54 5.37 5.51
N HIS A 19 -18.22 5.47 5.43
CA HIS A 19 -17.33 4.33 5.45
C HIS A 19 -16.19 4.59 6.42
N LEU A 20 -15.97 3.65 7.32
CA LEU A 20 -14.83 3.60 8.22
C LEU A 20 -13.86 2.55 7.70
N ILE A 21 -12.58 2.87 7.67
CA ILE A 21 -11.50 1.90 7.55
C ILE A 21 -10.55 2.05 8.73
N CYS A 22 -10.06 0.93 9.25
CA CYS A 22 -9.09 0.92 10.33
C CYS A 22 -8.06 -0.20 10.17
N SER A 23 -6.92 -0.02 10.82
CA SER A 23 -5.93 -1.08 10.98
C SER A 23 -6.53 -2.24 11.80
N PRO A 24 -6.15 -3.51 11.53
CA PRO A 24 -6.68 -4.64 12.28
C PRO A 24 -5.99 -4.81 13.65
N TRP A 25 -5.19 -3.85 14.11
CA TRP A 25 -4.33 -3.99 15.28
C TRP A 25 -4.76 -3.07 16.43
N ILE A 26 -4.75 -3.61 17.65
CA ILE A 26 -5.04 -2.88 18.88
C ILE A 26 -3.88 -3.00 19.87
N LEU A 27 -3.56 -1.89 20.54
CA LEU A 27 -2.60 -1.81 21.63
C LEU A 27 -3.19 -0.94 22.75
N ASP A 28 -3.26 -1.47 23.97
CA ASP A 28 -3.81 -0.77 25.14
C ASP A 28 -5.15 -0.06 24.84
N ASP A 29 -6.11 -0.81 24.27
CA ASP A 29 -7.45 -0.36 23.86
C ASP A 29 -7.49 0.69 22.74
N SER A 30 -6.35 1.00 22.11
CA SER A 30 -6.24 1.98 21.02
C SER A 30 -5.93 1.28 19.69
N CYS A 31 -6.65 1.68 18.63
CA CYS A 31 -6.36 1.22 17.26
C CYS A 31 -5.01 1.78 16.80
N VAL A 32 -4.09 0.91 16.39
CA VAL A 32 -2.72 1.30 16.01
C VAL A 32 -2.34 0.77 14.64
N PHE A 33 -1.40 1.42 13.97
CA PHE A 33 -1.00 1.03 12.62
C PHE A 33 -0.23 -0.29 12.61
N GLY A 34 -0.51 -1.12 11.60
CA GLY A 34 0.34 -2.24 11.23
C GLY A 34 1.72 -1.81 10.71
N HIS A 35 2.62 -2.77 10.53
CA HIS A 35 4.04 -2.50 10.32
C HIS A 35 4.33 -1.59 9.13
N ASP A 36 3.61 -1.74 8.01
CA ASP A 36 3.82 -0.95 6.79
C ASP A 36 2.64 -0.02 6.46
N SER A 37 1.81 0.30 7.47
CA SER A 37 0.57 1.05 7.31
C SER A 37 0.66 2.48 7.85
N ASP A 38 -0.10 3.38 7.23
CA ASP A 38 -0.39 4.74 7.67
C ASP A 38 -1.74 5.20 7.07
N TYR A 39 -2.14 6.45 7.35
CA TYR A 39 -3.37 7.04 6.80
C TYR A 39 -3.44 7.01 5.27
N THR A 40 -2.31 7.21 4.57
CA THR A 40 -2.28 7.16 3.11
C THR A 40 -2.62 5.76 2.61
N THR A 41 -2.04 4.72 3.21
CA THR A 41 -2.32 3.33 2.83
C THR A 41 -3.76 2.90 3.15
N LEU A 42 -4.32 3.36 4.26
CA LEU A 42 -5.73 3.14 4.61
C LEU A 42 -6.65 3.82 3.59
N ALA A 43 -6.38 5.10 3.28
CA ALA A 43 -7.20 5.87 2.36
C ALA A 43 -7.18 5.25 0.95
N THR A 44 -6.00 4.86 0.45
CA THR A 44 -5.87 4.17 -0.84
C THR A 44 -6.68 2.87 -0.87
N SER A 45 -6.59 2.05 0.19
CA SER A 45 -7.32 0.79 0.26
C SER A 45 -8.83 0.99 0.29
N LEU A 46 -9.32 1.93 1.09
CA LEU A 46 -10.75 2.24 1.17
C LEU A 46 -11.27 2.80 -0.16
N LEU A 47 -10.54 3.70 -0.82
CA LEU A 47 -10.96 4.21 -2.13
C LEU A 47 -11.03 3.10 -3.18
N ARG A 48 -10.07 2.16 -3.19
CA ARG A 48 -10.11 0.99 -4.08
C ARG A 48 -11.32 0.10 -3.80
N TYR A 49 -11.65 -0.11 -2.52
CA TYR A 49 -12.87 -0.82 -2.12
C TYR A 49 -14.12 -0.12 -2.66
N LEU A 50 -14.22 1.20 -2.45
CA LEU A 50 -15.37 1.99 -2.89
C LEU A 50 -15.49 2.02 -4.41
N SER A 51 -14.40 2.02 -5.17
CA SER A 51 -14.43 1.98 -6.64
C SER A 51 -15.09 0.74 -7.23
N ILE A 52 -15.27 -0.34 -6.45
CA ILE A 52 -15.94 -1.56 -6.91
C ILE A 52 -17.44 -1.29 -7.12
N ASP A 53 -18.07 -0.62 -6.16
CA ASP A 53 -19.53 -0.43 -6.12
C ASP A 53 -19.96 1.01 -6.41
N PHE A 54 -19.11 2.00 -6.09
CA PHE A 54 -19.41 3.41 -6.28
C PHE A 54 -18.83 3.92 -7.60
N LYS A 55 -19.69 4.60 -8.37
CA LYS A 55 -19.29 5.34 -9.58
C LYS A 55 -18.69 6.71 -9.28
N VAL A 56 -18.66 7.13 -8.01
CA VAL A 56 -18.09 8.42 -7.61
C VAL A 56 -16.58 8.26 -7.53
N THR A 57 -15.87 9.02 -8.36
CA THR A 57 -14.40 9.03 -8.43
C THR A 57 -13.84 10.42 -8.09
N THR A 58 -14.58 11.25 -7.37
CA THR A 58 -14.16 12.60 -7.00
C THR A 58 -13.99 12.72 -5.49
N LEU A 59 -12.89 13.36 -5.07
CA LEU A 59 -12.61 13.76 -3.70
C LEU A 59 -12.79 15.27 -3.57
N SER A 60 -13.65 15.68 -2.64
CA SER A 60 -13.87 17.10 -2.31
C SER A 60 -12.87 17.62 -1.30
N ASN A 61 -12.41 16.76 -0.39
CA ASN A 61 -11.45 17.12 0.64
C ASN A 61 -10.64 15.89 1.07
N VAL A 62 -9.35 16.09 1.32
CA VAL A 62 -8.41 15.07 1.78
C VAL A 62 -7.68 15.63 3.00
N ASP A 63 -7.75 14.91 4.11
CA ASP A 63 -7.04 15.23 5.35
C ASP A 63 -5.54 15.43 5.12
N GLU A 64 -4.93 16.42 5.78
CA GLU A 64 -3.51 16.77 5.63
C GLU A 64 -2.55 15.65 6.08
N LYS A 65 -3.02 14.71 6.92
CA LYS A 65 -2.25 13.52 7.31
C LYS A 65 -2.06 12.52 6.16
N ILE A 66 -2.78 12.69 5.04
CA ILE A 66 -2.73 11.81 3.85
C ILE A 66 -1.92 12.46 2.75
N SER A 67 -1.02 11.69 2.13
CA SER A 67 -0.35 12.15 0.91
C SER A 67 -1.29 12.11 -0.28
N GLN A 68 -1.87 13.26 -0.64
CA GLN A 68 -2.78 13.38 -1.78
C GLN A 68 -2.12 12.93 -3.11
N GLU A 69 -0.84 13.22 -3.32
CA GLU A 69 -0.12 12.79 -4.53
C GLU A 69 -0.12 11.26 -4.67
N ILE A 70 0.19 10.55 -3.58
CA ILE A 70 0.20 9.08 -3.53
C ILE A 70 -1.21 8.52 -3.70
N LEU A 71 -2.19 9.14 -3.06
CA LEU A 71 -3.59 8.74 -3.13
C LEU A 71 -4.12 8.80 -4.57
N LEU A 72 -3.92 9.92 -5.26
CA LEU A 72 -4.35 10.12 -6.64
C LEU A 72 -3.57 9.23 -7.61
N ALA A 73 -2.27 9.04 -7.38
CA ALA A 73 -1.45 8.17 -8.23
C ALA A 73 -1.74 6.68 -8.05
N SER A 74 -2.35 6.26 -6.93
CA SER A 74 -2.64 4.86 -6.59
C SER A 74 -4.09 4.43 -6.85
N THR A 75 -4.95 5.37 -7.24
CA THR A 75 -6.38 5.17 -7.45
C THR A 75 -6.83 5.81 -8.77
N ASP A 76 -8.10 5.68 -9.13
CA ASP A 76 -8.70 6.40 -10.27
C ASP A 76 -9.46 7.66 -9.83
N PHE A 77 -9.26 8.09 -8.57
CA PHE A 77 -9.89 9.29 -8.04
C PHE A 77 -9.23 10.57 -8.54
N VAL A 78 -10.04 11.61 -8.68
CA VAL A 78 -9.63 12.99 -8.97
C VAL A 78 -10.13 13.93 -7.88
N THR A 79 -9.54 15.12 -7.76
CA THR A 79 -10.06 16.16 -6.87
C THR A 79 -11.07 17.06 -7.60
N GLY A 80 -12.11 17.51 -6.90
CA GLY A 80 -13.10 18.45 -7.43
C GLY A 80 -13.92 19.08 -6.31
N ASP A 81 -14.90 19.92 -6.65
CA ASP A 81 -15.68 20.65 -5.63
C ASP A 81 -16.73 19.77 -4.93
N GLU A 82 -17.19 18.71 -5.59
CA GLU A 82 -18.18 17.77 -5.07
C GLU A 82 -17.63 16.35 -5.10
N GLY A 83 -17.83 15.60 -4.02
CA GLY A 83 -17.31 14.24 -3.90
C GLY A 83 -17.09 13.84 -2.44
N PHE A 84 -16.34 12.75 -2.27
CA PHE A 84 -16.03 12.23 -0.95
C PHE A 84 -15.09 13.15 -0.17
N THR A 85 -15.37 13.34 1.12
CA THR A 85 -14.45 13.93 2.09
C THR A 85 -13.80 12.82 2.89
N ILE A 86 -12.48 12.89 3.04
CA ILE A 86 -11.67 11.98 3.85
C ILE A 86 -11.21 12.69 5.12
N THR A 87 -11.41 12.08 6.28
CA THR A 87 -11.00 12.62 7.58
C THR A 87 -10.31 11.56 8.41
N CYS A 88 -9.12 11.86 8.90
CA CYS A 88 -8.35 10.96 9.74
C CYS A 88 -8.73 11.14 11.22
N ASN A 89 -8.77 10.05 11.97
CA ASN A 89 -8.90 10.13 13.42
C ASN A 89 -7.52 10.40 14.06
N GLU A 90 -7.47 10.32 15.40
CA GLU A 90 -6.21 10.38 16.15
C GLU A 90 -5.57 8.98 16.31
N ASP A 91 -6.32 7.93 16.03
CA ASP A 91 -5.88 6.54 16.02
C ASP A 91 -5.69 6.01 14.58
N ALA A 92 -5.35 4.74 14.42
CA ALA A 92 -5.13 4.14 13.09
C ALA A 92 -6.42 3.84 12.32
N SER A 93 -7.29 4.84 12.21
CA SER A 93 -8.54 4.77 11.45
C SER A 93 -8.89 6.10 10.77
N LEU A 94 -9.72 6.02 9.73
CA LEU A 94 -10.22 7.19 9.02
C LEU A 94 -11.63 6.95 8.47
N TYR A 95 -12.31 8.06 8.18
CA TYR A 95 -13.65 8.07 7.62
C TYR A 95 -13.67 8.65 6.21
N ILE A 96 -14.55 8.11 5.38
CA ILE A 96 -14.94 8.68 4.08
C ILE A 96 -16.45 8.86 4.04
N HIS A 97 -16.91 10.05 3.64
CA HIS A 97 -18.35 10.34 3.52
C HIS A 97 -18.69 11.24 2.33
N LEU A 98 -19.89 11.06 1.75
CA LEU A 98 -20.34 11.80 0.55
C LEU A 98 -21.16 13.07 0.85
N ASN A 99 -21.64 13.29 2.08
CA ASN A 99 -22.41 14.50 2.44
C ASN A 99 -22.28 14.83 3.92
N ASN A 100 -22.91 14.00 4.75
CA ASN A 100 -22.94 14.17 6.21
C ASN A 100 -22.07 13.10 6.85
N TYR A 101 -21.16 13.54 7.71
CA TYR A 101 -20.42 12.67 8.60
C TYR A 101 -21.38 11.96 9.56
N ASN A 102 -21.25 10.64 9.64
CA ASN A 102 -21.87 9.83 10.67
C ASN A 102 -20.82 8.91 11.29
N SER A 103 -20.64 9.00 12.61
CA SER A 103 -19.68 8.17 13.33
C SER A 103 -20.06 6.70 13.24
N ILE A 104 -19.10 5.86 12.90
CA ILE A 104 -19.24 4.40 12.91
C ILE A 104 -18.31 3.88 14.00
N GLU A 105 -18.82 3.07 14.92
CA GLU A 105 -17.97 2.49 15.96
C GLU A 105 -16.93 1.54 15.37
N LEU A 106 -15.70 1.65 15.86
CA LEU A 106 -14.58 0.77 15.52
C LEU A 106 -14.97 -0.69 15.78
N PRO A 107 -14.69 -1.61 14.85
CA PRO A 107 -14.95 -3.03 15.02
C PRO A 107 -13.86 -3.69 15.87
N THR A 108 -13.73 -3.27 17.14
CA THR A 108 -12.65 -3.73 18.04
C THR A 108 -12.70 -5.22 18.29
N GLU A 109 -13.88 -5.85 18.19
CA GLU A 109 -14.06 -7.30 18.29
C GLU A 109 -13.41 -8.10 17.16
N HIS A 110 -13.04 -7.44 16.04
CA HIS A 110 -12.35 -8.04 14.90
C HIS A 110 -10.84 -7.75 14.89
N MET A 111 -10.34 -6.97 15.86
CA MET A 111 -8.93 -6.58 15.92
C MET A 111 -8.07 -7.62 16.66
N SER A 112 -6.81 -7.72 16.24
CA SER A 112 -5.78 -8.53 16.89
C SER A 112 -4.91 -7.67 17.78
N ILE A 113 -4.51 -8.22 18.93
CA ILE A 113 -3.55 -7.56 19.83
C ILE A 113 -2.18 -7.58 19.17
N ILE A 114 -1.53 -6.42 19.06
CA ILE A 114 -0.14 -6.33 18.60
C ILE A 114 0.82 -6.37 19.79
N ASP A 115 1.98 -7.01 19.62
CA ASP A 115 3.03 -7.00 20.63
C ASP A 115 3.58 -5.58 20.82
N SER A 116 3.53 -5.08 22.06
CA SER A 116 3.92 -3.71 22.40
C SER A 116 5.40 -3.42 22.07
N ASP A 117 6.29 -4.37 22.36
CA ASP A 117 7.73 -4.20 22.12
C ASP A 117 8.02 -4.14 20.61
N VAL A 118 7.41 -5.03 19.82
CA VAL A 118 7.53 -5.03 18.36
C VAL A 118 6.95 -3.74 17.79
N TYR A 119 5.76 -3.34 18.23
CA TYR A 119 5.11 -2.10 17.77
C TYR A 119 6.01 -0.88 17.99
N HIS A 120 6.49 -0.66 19.21
CA HIS A 120 7.35 0.47 19.53
C HIS A 120 8.67 0.44 18.76
N LYS A 121 9.28 -0.74 18.57
CA LYS A 121 10.49 -0.89 17.74
C LYS A 121 10.23 -0.51 16.29
N ILE A 122 9.12 -0.95 15.70
CA ILE A 122 8.76 -0.61 14.31
C ILE A 122 8.42 0.87 14.17
N THR A 123 7.68 1.46 15.11
CA THR A 123 7.39 2.90 15.10
C THR A 123 8.68 3.72 15.15
N ASN A 124 9.60 3.38 16.06
CA ASN A 124 10.90 4.05 16.16
C ASN A 124 11.75 3.83 14.91
N ALA A 125 11.74 2.63 14.35
CA ALA A 125 12.45 2.32 13.12
C ALA A 125 11.96 3.16 11.93
N TRP A 126 10.64 3.38 11.79
CA TRP A 126 10.11 4.28 10.77
C TRP A 126 10.51 5.74 10.99
N GLN A 127 10.54 6.20 12.24
CA GLN A 127 11.02 7.55 12.57
C GLN A 127 12.51 7.72 12.22
N GLU A 128 13.32 6.70 12.49
CA GLU A 128 14.74 6.69 12.16
C GLU A 128 14.97 6.60 10.64
N GLU A 129 14.26 5.70 9.94
CA GLU A 129 14.34 5.55 8.49
C GLU A 129 13.92 6.85 7.77
N THR A 130 12.92 7.55 8.32
CA THR A 130 12.40 8.81 7.79
C THR A 130 13.24 10.01 8.24
N ASN A 131 14.29 9.84 9.04
CA ASN A 131 15.18 10.93 9.37
C ASN A 131 15.89 11.43 8.10
N VAL A 132 15.96 12.75 7.88
CA VAL A 132 16.67 13.33 6.73
C VAL A 132 18.15 12.95 6.64
N LYS A 133 18.75 12.53 7.76
CA LYS A 133 20.13 12.04 7.82
C LYS A 133 20.26 10.57 7.41
N ASN A 134 19.15 9.82 7.37
CA ASN A 134 19.13 8.46 6.88
C ASN A 134 19.09 8.48 5.34
N ILE A 135 20.17 7.99 4.73
CA ILE A 135 20.34 7.95 3.29
C ILE A 135 20.71 6.51 2.92
N SER A 136 20.01 5.95 1.94
CA SER A 136 20.36 4.66 1.36
C SER A 136 21.85 4.62 0.99
N GLN A 137 22.55 3.57 1.42
CA GLN A 137 23.91 3.26 0.99
C GLN A 137 23.94 2.25 -0.17
N GLY A 138 22.75 1.78 -0.58
CA GLY A 138 22.54 0.83 -1.67
C GLY A 138 21.97 1.52 -2.90
N ALA A 139 20.73 1.17 -3.23
CA ALA A 139 20.03 1.69 -4.39
C ALA A 139 19.40 3.05 -4.06
N TYR A 140 20.15 4.13 -4.31
CA TYR A 140 19.60 5.48 -4.20
C TYR A 140 18.63 5.79 -5.36
N VAL A 141 17.40 6.17 -5.01
CA VAL A 141 16.38 6.63 -5.98
C VAL A 141 16.00 8.07 -5.63
N SER A 142 16.30 9.01 -6.53
CA SER A 142 15.97 10.42 -6.29
C SER A 142 14.46 10.66 -6.24
N SER A 143 14.03 11.72 -5.56
CA SER A 143 12.62 12.14 -5.55
C SER A 143 12.06 12.35 -6.95
N GLN A 144 12.83 12.92 -7.88
CA GLN A 144 12.39 13.12 -9.25
C GLN A 144 12.14 11.79 -9.96
N GLN A 145 13.05 10.82 -9.83
CA GLN A 145 12.91 9.51 -10.46
C GLN A 145 11.75 8.71 -9.86
N TYR A 146 11.53 8.82 -8.55
CA TYR A 146 10.38 8.23 -7.88
C TYR A 146 9.06 8.83 -8.39
N ASN A 147 8.94 10.16 -8.42
CA ASN A 147 7.73 10.86 -8.84
C ASN A 147 7.39 10.62 -10.33
N GLN A 148 8.40 10.57 -11.21
CA GLN A 148 8.19 10.30 -12.64
C GLN A 148 7.52 8.94 -12.91
N ASN A 149 7.72 7.96 -12.02
CA ASN A 149 7.23 6.59 -12.19
C ASN A 149 6.11 6.23 -11.22
N LEU A 150 5.52 7.23 -10.54
CA LEU A 150 4.61 7.00 -9.43
C LEU A 150 3.38 6.16 -9.84
N ASN A 151 2.73 6.52 -10.95
CA ASN A 151 1.58 5.79 -11.47
C ASN A 151 1.94 4.34 -11.88
N SER A 152 3.11 4.14 -12.51
CA SER A 152 3.58 2.79 -12.86
C SER A 152 3.79 1.92 -11.61
N ARG A 153 4.36 2.51 -10.54
CA ARG A 153 4.71 1.84 -9.28
C ARG A 153 3.51 1.54 -8.38
N LEU A 154 2.59 2.48 -8.24
CA LEU A 154 1.47 2.39 -7.28
C LEU A 154 0.20 1.80 -7.91
N SER A 155 0.02 2.07 -9.20
CA SER A 155 -1.18 1.76 -9.95
C SER A 155 -0.99 0.66 -10.98
N LEU A 156 0.19 0.04 -11.06
CA LEU A 156 0.53 -1.04 -12.00
C LEU A 156 0.20 -0.67 -13.45
N VAL A 157 0.45 0.58 -13.83
CA VAL A 157 0.20 1.06 -15.18
C VAL A 157 1.32 0.56 -16.11
N ALA A 158 0.98 -0.37 -16.99
CA ALA A 158 1.84 -0.91 -18.03
C ALA A 158 1.74 -0.10 -19.34
N GLN A 159 2.74 -0.26 -20.19
CA GLN A 159 2.66 0.08 -21.62
C GLN A 159 2.07 -1.09 -22.39
N ASP A 160 1.26 -0.81 -23.41
CA ASP A 160 0.72 -1.82 -24.32
C ASP A 160 1.20 -1.60 -25.77
N ASN A 161 2.10 -2.48 -26.22
CA ASN A 161 2.60 -2.54 -27.60
C ASN A 161 2.20 -3.87 -28.29
N GLY A 162 1.00 -4.37 -28.03
CA GLY A 162 0.60 -5.73 -28.39
C GLY A 162 1.10 -6.81 -27.41
N GLN A 163 2.00 -6.43 -26.50
CA GLN A 163 2.30 -7.13 -25.25
C GLN A 163 2.44 -6.09 -24.14
N LEU A 164 1.94 -6.40 -22.95
CA LEU A 164 2.11 -5.53 -21.79
C LEU A 164 3.57 -5.49 -21.33
N ILE A 165 4.09 -4.28 -21.11
CA ILE A 165 5.44 -4.02 -20.60
C ILE A 165 5.32 -3.25 -19.29
N TRP A 166 5.84 -3.85 -18.22
CA TRP A 166 5.89 -3.29 -16.88
C TRP A 166 7.19 -3.72 -16.20
N PRO A 167 7.97 -2.81 -15.60
CA PRO A 167 7.79 -1.35 -15.63
C PRO A 167 7.91 -0.74 -17.03
N GLN A 168 7.31 0.44 -17.23
CA GLN A 168 7.36 1.18 -18.49
C GLN A 168 8.80 1.48 -18.94
N ARG A 169 9.07 1.41 -20.24
CA ARG A 169 10.35 1.71 -20.88
C ARG A 169 10.25 2.96 -21.74
N LEU A 170 11.33 3.73 -21.84
CA LEU A 170 11.35 4.89 -22.74
C LEU A 170 11.49 4.47 -24.20
N MET A 171 12.30 3.44 -24.46
CA MET A 171 12.64 2.97 -25.79
C MET A 171 12.44 1.47 -25.95
N ASP A 172 12.16 1.05 -27.18
CA ASP A 172 12.12 -0.36 -27.58
C ASP A 172 13.54 -0.95 -27.65
N ALA A 173 13.64 -2.23 -28.00
CA ALA A 173 14.94 -2.91 -28.13
C ALA A 173 15.80 -2.36 -29.28
N GLN A 174 15.23 -1.56 -30.17
CA GLN A 174 15.86 -0.94 -31.33
C GLN A 174 16.22 0.53 -31.07
N GLY A 175 15.87 1.08 -29.90
CA GLY A 175 16.16 2.46 -29.51
C GLY A 175 15.13 3.48 -30.01
N ASN A 176 13.97 3.05 -30.52
CA ASN A 176 12.90 3.96 -30.90
C ASN A 176 12.03 4.31 -29.69
N ASP A 177 11.52 5.53 -29.65
CA ASP A 177 10.56 5.95 -28.63
C ASP A 177 9.29 5.09 -28.69
N ILE A 178 8.89 4.58 -27.53
CA ILE A 178 7.68 3.78 -27.37
C ILE A 178 6.48 4.73 -27.23
N GLN A 179 5.61 4.75 -28.24
CA GLN A 179 4.36 5.54 -28.27
C GLN A 179 3.15 4.65 -27.97
N ASP A 180 3.12 4.08 -26.76
CA ASP A 180 2.11 3.09 -26.39
C ASP A 180 0.95 3.68 -25.61
N SER A 181 -0.21 3.03 -25.73
CA SER A 181 -1.31 3.24 -24.79
C SER A 181 -0.90 2.73 -23.40
N LYS A 182 -1.47 3.35 -22.37
CA LYS A 182 -1.24 2.97 -20.98
C LYS A 182 -2.43 2.17 -20.48
N VAL A 183 -2.17 1.01 -19.91
CA VAL A 183 -3.21 0.10 -19.39
C VAL A 183 -2.90 -0.24 -17.94
N ARG A 184 -3.91 -0.20 -17.07
CA ARG A 184 -3.80 -0.62 -15.67
C ARG A 184 -3.88 -2.14 -15.61
N MET A 185 -2.84 -2.79 -15.11
CA MET A 185 -2.84 -4.24 -14.89
C MET A 185 -3.75 -4.62 -13.71
N LYS A 186 -4.27 -5.84 -13.72
CA LYS A 186 -4.95 -6.43 -12.57
C LYS A 186 -3.96 -6.59 -11.42
N PRO A 187 -4.33 -6.19 -10.19
CA PRO A 187 -3.45 -6.27 -9.03
C PRO A 187 -3.42 -7.69 -8.45
N PHE A 188 -3.51 -8.73 -9.26
CA PHE A 188 -3.63 -10.12 -8.78
C PHE A 188 -2.65 -11.02 -9.51
N GLY A 189 -2.22 -12.08 -8.84
CA GLY A 189 -1.32 -13.07 -9.42
C GLY A 189 -1.09 -14.27 -8.51
N LYS A 190 -0.07 -15.06 -8.84
CA LYS A 190 0.36 -16.21 -8.06
C LYS A 190 1.85 -16.15 -7.75
N VAL A 191 2.24 -16.59 -6.56
CA VAL A 191 3.66 -16.74 -6.20
C VAL A 191 4.29 -17.84 -7.04
N ILE A 192 5.33 -17.53 -7.81
CA ILE A 192 6.09 -18.54 -8.58
C ILE A 192 7.39 -18.95 -7.88
N THR A 193 7.94 -18.08 -7.04
CA THR A 193 9.07 -18.37 -6.15
C THR A 193 9.16 -17.26 -5.10
N TRP A 194 9.87 -17.53 -4.00
CA TRP A 194 10.06 -16.56 -2.94
C TRP A 194 11.41 -16.76 -2.25
N THR A 195 11.84 -15.73 -1.54
CA THR A 195 13.03 -15.77 -0.69
C THR A 195 12.84 -14.85 0.51
N GLN A 196 13.46 -15.20 1.63
CA GLN A 196 13.52 -14.34 2.80
C GLN A 196 14.96 -13.89 3.02
N LEU A 197 15.18 -12.58 2.88
CA LEU A 197 16.46 -11.98 3.18
C LEU A 197 16.61 -11.90 4.69
N SER A 198 17.62 -12.60 5.23
CA SER A 198 17.98 -12.49 6.64
C SER A 198 18.31 -11.05 7.03
N ALA A 199 18.14 -10.71 8.30
CA ALA A 199 18.41 -9.37 8.83
C ALA A 199 19.82 -8.83 8.47
N ALA A 200 20.85 -9.68 8.48
CA ALA A 200 22.23 -9.28 8.16
C ALA A 200 22.50 -9.07 6.67
N GLY A 201 21.62 -9.57 5.79
CA GLY A 201 21.74 -9.45 4.33
C GLY A 201 20.75 -8.47 3.72
N ALA A 202 19.95 -7.78 4.54
CA ALA A 202 18.98 -6.81 4.06
C ALA A 202 19.69 -5.58 3.47
N PRO A 203 19.21 -5.04 2.33
CA PRO A 203 19.70 -3.76 1.81
C PRO A 203 19.62 -2.66 2.86
N SER A 204 20.48 -1.64 2.73
CA SER A 204 20.58 -0.54 3.70
C SER A 204 19.25 0.18 3.99
N GLU A 205 18.36 0.20 3.01
CA GLU A 205 17.02 0.80 3.02
C GLU A 205 16.05 0.08 3.97
N PHE A 206 16.35 -1.17 4.32
CA PHE A 206 15.55 -2.00 5.22
C PHE A 206 16.35 -2.44 6.45
N ALA A 207 17.60 -1.97 6.61
CA ALA A 207 18.52 -2.49 7.61
C ALA A 207 18.06 -2.24 9.06
N ILE A 208 17.24 -1.21 9.29
CA ILE A 208 16.71 -0.89 10.63
C ILE A 208 15.54 -1.82 10.96
N ARG A 209 14.61 -2.04 10.01
CA ARG A 209 13.42 -2.87 10.23
C ARG A 209 13.65 -4.37 10.07
N ALA A 210 14.55 -4.82 9.18
CA ALA A 210 14.76 -6.24 8.92
C ALA A 210 15.12 -7.05 10.18
N PRO A 211 15.98 -6.58 11.12
CA PRO A 211 16.23 -7.28 12.38
C PRO A 211 14.99 -7.41 13.28
N ILE A 212 14.08 -6.43 13.24
CA ILE A 212 12.85 -6.42 14.05
C ILE A 212 11.83 -7.41 13.45
N LEU A 213 11.76 -7.48 12.12
CA LEU A 213 10.83 -8.32 11.37
C LEU A 213 11.32 -9.76 11.17
N GLY A 214 12.54 -10.10 11.61
CA GLY A 214 13.15 -11.41 11.37
C GLY A 214 13.63 -11.62 9.92
N GLY A 215 13.77 -10.54 9.16
CA GLY A 215 14.12 -10.53 7.75
C GLY A 215 13.10 -9.78 6.90
N ILE A 216 13.29 -9.80 5.59
CA ILE A 216 12.34 -9.24 4.61
C ILE A 216 11.98 -10.33 3.61
N CYS A 217 10.69 -10.69 3.56
CA CYS A 217 10.18 -11.64 2.58
C CYS A 217 9.94 -10.96 1.23
N THR A 218 10.39 -11.60 0.16
CA THR A 218 10.21 -11.15 -1.22
C THR A 218 9.66 -12.30 -2.06
N VAL A 219 8.61 -12.02 -2.83
CA VAL A 219 7.96 -12.97 -3.74
C VAL A 219 8.13 -12.51 -5.18
N MET A 220 8.35 -13.47 -6.08
CA MET A 220 8.17 -13.29 -7.51
C MET A 220 6.76 -13.75 -7.87
N ILE A 221 6.02 -12.91 -8.58
CA ILE A 221 4.61 -13.10 -8.88
C ILE A 221 4.42 -13.21 -10.38
N GLU A 222 3.69 -14.24 -10.81
CA GLU A 222 3.07 -14.29 -12.13
C GLU A 222 1.73 -13.55 -12.07
N THR A 223 1.63 -12.41 -12.75
CA THR A 223 0.40 -11.60 -12.77
C THR A 223 -0.63 -12.22 -13.70
N LEU A 224 -1.91 -11.95 -13.46
CA LEU A 224 -2.99 -12.58 -14.25
C LEU A 224 -3.05 -12.12 -15.71
N ASP A 225 -2.55 -10.94 -16.02
CA ASP A 225 -2.76 -10.28 -17.32
C ASP A 225 -1.50 -9.69 -17.95
N GLY A 226 -0.31 -9.91 -17.39
CA GLY A 226 0.87 -9.27 -17.93
C GLY A 226 2.22 -9.77 -17.37
N PRO A 227 3.21 -8.87 -17.27
CA PRO A 227 4.55 -9.19 -16.81
C PRO A 227 4.59 -9.70 -15.38
N ASN A 228 5.54 -10.59 -15.12
CA ASN A 228 5.87 -11.02 -13.77
C ASN A 228 6.64 -9.92 -13.04
N GLY A 229 6.49 -9.86 -11.71
CA GLY A 229 7.12 -8.84 -10.89
C GLY A 229 7.63 -9.36 -9.55
N VAL A 230 8.62 -8.65 -9.00
CA VAL A 230 9.19 -8.93 -7.67
C VAL A 230 8.60 -7.93 -6.68
N PHE A 231 8.04 -8.42 -5.58
CA PHE A 231 7.39 -7.61 -4.56
C PHE A 231 7.77 -8.06 -3.17
N LEU A 232 7.84 -7.11 -2.22
CA LEU A 232 7.91 -7.46 -0.81
C LEU A 232 6.57 -8.01 -0.35
N LEU A 233 6.59 -8.99 0.53
CA LEU A 233 5.40 -9.45 1.23
C LEU A 233 5.02 -8.44 2.33
N VAL A 234 3.74 -8.39 2.67
CA VAL A 234 3.21 -7.63 3.81
C VAL A 234 2.22 -8.47 4.59
N ASP A 235 2.02 -8.11 5.86
CA ASP A 235 1.10 -8.79 6.78
C ASP A 235 1.43 -10.29 6.93
N ASP A 236 2.73 -10.60 6.91
CA ASP A 236 3.31 -11.95 6.89
C ASP A 236 3.89 -12.40 8.23
N GLN A 237 3.55 -11.73 9.34
CA GLN A 237 4.18 -11.99 10.65
C GLN A 237 3.99 -13.43 11.14
N ASN A 238 2.90 -14.07 10.73
CA ASN A 238 2.53 -15.44 11.11
C ASN A 238 2.38 -16.36 9.88
N LEU A 239 2.96 -15.97 8.74
CA LEU A 239 2.75 -16.65 7.47
C LEU A 239 4.07 -16.77 6.71
N THR A 240 4.28 -17.91 6.07
CA THR A 240 5.37 -18.11 5.12
C THR A 240 4.74 -18.38 3.77
N PRO A 241 5.11 -17.65 2.70
CA PRO A 241 4.52 -17.87 1.39
C PRO A 241 4.87 -19.26 0.86
N GLU A 242 3.96 -19.84 0.08
CA GLU A 242 4.16 -21.05 -0.69
C GLU A 242 4.13 -20.76 -2.19
N ILE A 243 4.79 -21.59 -2.98
CA ILE A 243 4.67 -21.52 -4.45
C ILE A 243 3.25 -21.91 -4.84
N GLY A 244 2.57 -21.04 -5.58
CA GLY A 244 1.19 -21.21 -6.00
C GLY A 244 0.19 -20.36 -5.21
N ASP A 245 0.61 -19.74 -4.10
CA ASP A 245 -0.25 -18.86 -3.31
C ASP A 245 -0.83 -17.73 -4.16
N SER A 246 -2.13 -17.52 -4.00
CA SER A 246 -2.85 -16.38 -4.53
C SER A 246 -2.43 -15.12 -3.78
N VAL A 247 -2.19 -14.05 -4.53
CA VAL A 247 -1.73 -12.76 -3.97
C VAL A 247 -2.44 -11.59 -4.62
N GLU A 248 -2.63 -10.53 -3.83
CA GLU A 248 -3.05 -9.21 -4.27
C GLU A 248 -1.92 -8.19 -4.09
N LEU A 249 -1.79 -7.27 -5.05
CA LEU A 249 -0.83 -6.16 -5.04
C LEU A 249 -1.47 -4.91 -4.44
N VAL A 250 -1.01 -4.56 -3.24
CA VAL A 250 -1.57 -3.53 -2.39
C VAL A 250 -0.56 -2.42 -2.12
N VAL A 251 -1.02 -1.19 -1.92
CA VAL A 251 -0.13 -0.07 -1.62
C VAL A 251 0.25 -0.09 -0.13
N ARG A 252 1.54 0.02 0.14
CA ARG A 252 2.12 0.06 1.49
C ARG A 252 3.28 1.04 1.53
N ARG A 253 3.69 1.41 2.75
CA ARG A 253 5.00 2.03 2.96
C ARG A 253 6.08 1.03 2.56
N LEU A 254 7.01 1.45 1.71
CA LEU A 254 8.07 0.59 1.19
C LEU A 254 9.34 0.80 2.01
N TYR A 255 9.89 2.01 1.97
CA TYR A 255 11.07 2.46 2.73
C TYR A 255 10.99 3.99 2.86
N ALA A 256 11.91 4.60 3.61
CA ALA A 256 12.04 6.05 3.64
C ALA A 256 13.45 6.49 3.24
N GLN A 257 13.55 7.67 2.62
CA GLN A 257 14.80 8.26 2.17
C GLN A 257 14.65 9.79 2.13
N GLU A 258 15.66 10.52 2.60
CA GLU A 258 15.71 12.00 2.52
C GLU A 258 14.51 12.68 3.21
N GLY A 259 14.03 12.12 4.33
CA GLY A 259 12.87 12.70 5.02
C GLY A 259 11.51 12.26 4.48
N VAL A 260 11.48 11.42 3.44
CA VAL A 260 10.25 11.10 2.70
C VAL A 260 10.01 9.60 2.67
N ILE A 261 8.81 9.19 3.07
CA ILE A 261 8.33 7.83 2.90
C ILE A 261 8.05 7.58 1.42
N ARG A 262 8.61 6.49 0.90
CA ARG A 262 8.31 5.95 -0.43
C ARG A 262 7.27 4.87 -0.29
N TYR A 263 6.21 4.99 -1.09
CA TYR A 263 5.15 4.02 -1.18
C TYR A 263 5.37 3.12 -2.39
N GLY A 264 4.87 1.90 -2.32
CA GLY A 264 4.98 0.94 -3.40
C GLY A 264 3.92 -0.14 -3.31
N ALA A 265 3.76 -0.89 -4.40
CA ALA A 265 3.03 -2.14 -4.35
C ALA A 265 3.81 -3.18 -3.54
N LYS A 266 3.14 -3.84 -2.61
CA LYS A 266 3.56 -5.05 -1.91
C LYS A 266 2.54 -6.16 -2.17
N ALA A 267 2.96 -7.40 -2.01
CA ALA A 267 2.08 -8.55 -2.09
C ALA A 267 1.46 -8.83 -0.73
N ILE A 268 0.14 -9.02 -0.69
CA ILE A 268 -0.56 -9.64 0.44
C ILE A 268 -1.10 -10.98 -0.05
N ILE A 269 -0.95 -12.03 0.76
CA ILE A 269 -1.55 -13.33 0.45
C ILE A 269 -3.06 -13.21 0.61
N SER A 270 -3.79 -13.72 -0.38
CA SER A 270 -5.24 -13.62 -0.45
C SER A 270 -5.85 -14.99 -0.74
N ASP A 271 -7.04 -15.23 -0.19
CA ASP A 271 -7.78 -16.49 -0.37
C ASP A 271 -8.53 -16.57 -1.73
N LEU A 272 -8.01 -15.93 -2.80
CA LEU A 272 -8.66 -15.89 -4.13
C LEU A 272 -9.03 -17.27 -4.67
#